data_AF-A0A7J7Z9Z3-F1
#
_entry.id   AF-A0A7J7Z9Z3-F1
#
_cell.length_a   1.000
_cell.length_b   1.000
_cell.length_c   1.000
_cell.angle_alpha   90.00
_cell.angle_beta   90.00
_cell.angle_gamma   90.00
#
_symmetry.space_group_name_H-M   'P 1'
#
loop_
_entity.id
_entity.type
_entity.pdbx_description
1 polymer ?
#
loop_
_entity_poly.entity_id
_entity_poly.type
_entity_poly.pdbx_seq_one_letter_code
_entity_poly.pdbx_strand_id
1 'polypeptide(L)'
;MSLLRSLRLCLVARTGGCPAGPLPLQSPQPWHTFHAGHWLSSASSKDLLMKLRRKTGYSFVNCKKALETCGGDLRQAESWLHEQAQKEGWGKAAKLHGRKTKEGLIGLLQEGNSTVLVEVNCETDFVARNLKFQQLVQQVALGTMLHCQSLKDQLSTYSKGFLNSSELSELPFGPERKGSLKDQLALAIGEYL
;
A
#
# COMPACT_ATOMS: atom_id res chain seq x y z
N MET A 1 -7.52 -12.77 -13.85
CA MET A 1 -7.00 -11.85 -12.81
C MET A 1 -7.04 -12.59 -11.49
N SER A 2 -5.91 -13.06 -10.96
CA SER A 2 -5.92 -13.73 -9.66
C SER A 2 -4.53 -13.61 -9.02
N LEU A 3 -4.24 -12.42 -8.50
CA LEU A 3 -3.26 -12.21 -7.41
C LEU A 3 -3.89 -12.50 -6.04
N LEU A 4 -5.13 -12.99 -6.06
CA LEU A 4 -6.00 -13.25 -4.94
C LEU A 4 -6.61 -14.62 -5.21
N ARG A 5 -6.03 -15.66 -4.63
CA ARG A 5 -6.66 -16.97 -4.59
C ARG A 5 -7.54 -17.03 -3.35
N SER A 6 -8.72 -17.58 -3.53
CA SER A 6 -9.69 -17.85 -2.47
C SER A 6 -9.12 -18.95 -1.55
N LEU A 7 -9.12 -18.76 -0.23
CA LEU A 7 -9.71 -19.73 0.71
C LEU A 7 -9.74 -19.32 2.21
N ARG A 8 -10.84 -19.75 2.85
CA ARG A 8 -11.05 -20.14 4.27
C ARG A 8 -11.08 -19.05 5.36
N LEU A 9 -12.25 -18.42 5.48
CA LEU A 9 -12.73 -17.89 6.76
C LEU A 9 -12.90 -19.03 7.78
N CYS A 10 -12.11 -18.99 8.86
CA CYS A 10 -12.34 -19.80 10.05
C CYS A 10 -12.74 -18.84 11.19
N LEU A 11 -14.01 -18.85 11.55
CA LEU A 11 -14.52 -18.11 12.71
C LEU A 11 -14.20 -18.95 13.95
N VAL A 12 -13.21 -18.54 14.73
CA VAL A 12 -12.95 -19.10 16.06
C VAL A 12 -13.02 -17.96 17.06
N ALA A 13 -14.05 -17.99 17.90
CA ALA A 13 -14.16 -17.15 19.08
C ALA A 13 -13.47 -17.84 20.26
N ARG A 14 -12.50 -17.16 20.88
CA ARG A 14 -12.40 -17.11 22.35
C ARG A 14 -11.46 -16.01 22.85
N THR A 15 -11.78 -15.63 24.08
CA THR A 15 -11.46 -14.42 24.84
C THR A 15 -10.13 -14.48 25.58
N GLY A 16 -9.40 -13.36 25.61
CA GLY A 16 -8.29 -13.12 26.55
C GLY A 16 -7.39 -11.98 26.09
N GLY A 17 -7.46 -10.82 26.75
CA GLY A 17 -6.77 -9.59 26.36
C GLY A 17 -5.47 -9.26 27.11
N CYS A 18 -4.66 -8.41 26.44
CA CYS A 18 -3.78 -7.29 26.85
C CYS A 18 -2.90 -7.34 28.13
N PRO A 19 -1.87 -6.47 28.31
CA PRO A 19 -1.23 -5.47 27.42
C PRO A 19 0.34 -5.50 27.42
N ALA A 20 0.92 -4.56 26.66
CA ALA A 20 2.36 -4.29 26.46
C ALA A 20 3.07 -3.53 27.60
N GLY A 21 4.42 -3.57 27.60
CA GLY A 21 5.31 -2.69 28.38
C GLY A 21 6.66 -2.43 27.64
N PRO A 22 7.43 -1.38 27.99
CA PRO A 22 8.34 -0.71 27.03
C PRO A 22 9.85 -0.64 27.39
N LEU A 23 10.66 -0.20 26.40
CA LEU A 23 12.04 0.39 26.43
C LEU A 23 13.23 -0.56 26.75
N PRO A 24 14.52 -0.23 26.42
CA PRO A 24 15.08 1.05 25.98
C PRO A 24 16.09 1.05 24.80
N LEU A 25 16.39 2.30 24.42
CA LEU A 25 17.44 2.92 23.61
C LEU A 25 18.89 2.40 23.83
N GLN A 26 19.69 2.32 22.76
CA GLN A 26 21.09 2.84 22.72
C GLN A 26 21.67 2.93 21.29
N SER A 27 22.49 3.97 21.09
CA SER A 27 23.36 4.25 19.92
C SER A 27 24.79 3.80 20.24
N PRO A 28 25.74 3.67 19.26
CA PRO A 28 26.57 4.83 18.87
C PRO A 28 27.22 4.84 17.45
N GLN A 29 27.25 6.05 16.84
CA GLN A 29 28.38 6.76 16.16
C GLN A 29 29.05 6.14 14.87
N PRO A 30 29.98 6.85 14.18
CA PRO A 30 29.71 7.48 12.88
C PRO A 30 30.65 6.99 11.75
N TRP A 31 30.32 7.23 10.48
CA TRP A 31 31.31 7.09 9.41
C TRP A 31 31.26 8.24 8.40
N HIS A 32 32.38 8.97 8.41
CA HIS A 32 33.12 9.62 7.34
C HIS A 32 32.39 10.34 6.20
N THR A 33 32.66 11.64 6.20
CA THR A 33 32.56 12.64 5.14
C THR A 33 33.11 12.13 3.80
N PHE A 34 32.26 12.07 2.78
CA PHE A 34 32.70 12.03 1.38
C PHE A 34 32.54 13.42 0.77
N HIS A 35 33.64 13.98 0.29
CA HIS A 35 33.67 15.18 -0.55
C HIS A 35 33.29 14.79 -1.98
N ALA A 36 32.35 15.52 -2.59
CA ALA A 36 32.23 15.58 -4.04
C ALA A 36 31.52 16.85 -4.50
N GLY A 37 32.20 17.59 -5.38
CA GLY A 37 31.60 18.19 -6.57
C GLY A 37 30.75 19.45 -6.37
N HIS A 38 31.38 20.60 -6.65
CA HIS A 38 30.69 21.86 -6.85
C HIS A 38 29.86 21.78 -8.15
N TRP A 39 28.58 21.45 -8.00
CA TRP A 39 27.60 21.58 -9.07
C TRP A 39 27.04 23.02 -9.05
N LEU A 40 27.39 23.85 -10.04
CA LEU A 40 26.64 25.10 -10.24
C LEU A 40 25.25 24.73 -10.76
N SER A 41 24.29 24.68 -9.86
CA SER A 41 22.86 24.61 -10.17
C SER A 41 22.19 25.72 -9.38
N SER A 42 21.33 26.47 -10.04
CA SER A 42 20.50 27.52 -9.45
C SER A 42 19.90 27.03 -8.12
N ALA A 43 20.21 27.73 -7.02
CA ALA A 43 19.87 27.30 -5.66
C ALA A 43 18.38 26.93 -5.48
N SER A 44 17.49 27.62 -6.21
CA SER A 44 16.04 27.40 -6.15
C SER A 44 15.60 26.00 -6.66
N SER A 45 16.21 25.47 -7.73
CA SER A 45 15.73 24.24 -8.37
C SER A 45 16.08 22.97 -7.58
N LYS A 46 17.22 22.94 -6.88
CA LYS A 46 17.60 21.80 -6.02
C LYS A 46 16.72 21.69 -4.80
N ASP A 47 16.46 22.82 -4.16
CA ASP A 47 15.72 22.86 -2.90
C ASP A 47 14.26 22.47 -3.13
N LEU A 48 13.65 22.93 -4.22
CA LEU A 48 12.31 22.49 -4.65
C LEU A 48 12.27 20.98 -4.91
N LEU A 49 13.26 20.44 -5.64
CA LEU A 49 13.35 19.00 -5.93
C LEU A 49 13.47 18.17 -4.64
N MET A 50 14.35 18.59 -3.72
CA MET A 50 14.54 17.91 -2.44
C MET A 50 13.30 18.00 -1.56
N LYS A 51 12.62 19.15 -1.53
CA LYS A 51 11.38 19.35 -0.80
C LYS A 51 10.26 18.45 -1.32
N LEU A 52 10.08 18.39 -2.64
CA LEU A 52 9.09 17.54 -3.29
C LEU A 52 9.36 16.05 -3.01
N ARG A 53 10.61 15.60 -3.14
CA ARG A 53 10.98 14.21 -2.85
C ARG A 53 10.78 13.84 -1.39
N ARG A 54 11.19 14.69 -0.45
CA ARG A 54 11.01 14.42 0.99
C ARG A 54 9.54 14.35 1.38
N LYS A 55 8.70 15.16 0.74
CA LYS A 55 7.27 15.19 1.00
C LYS A 55 6.53 13.99 0.40
N THR A 56 6.90 13.57 -0.81
CA THR A 56 6.14 12.56 -1.57
C THR A 56 6.76 11.17 -1.57
N GLY A 57 8.08 11.06 -1.43
CA GLY A 57 8.81 9.79 -1.46
C GLY A 57 9.10 9.23 -2.86
N TYR A 58 8.62 9.86 -3.95
CA TYR A 58 8.86 9.38 -5.32
C TYR A 58 10.34 9.50 -5.75
N SER A 59 10.70 8.81 -6.84
CA SER A 59 12.06 8.83 -7.40
C SER A 59 12.49 10.27 -7.79
N PHE A 60 13.79 10.56 -7.70
CA PHE A 60 14.32 11.88 -8.09
C PHE A 60 14.01 12.22 -9.55
N VAL A 61 14.04 11.22 -10.44
CA VAL A 61 13.72 11.39 -11.87
C VAL A 61 12.27 11.84 -12.05
N ASN A 62 11.34 11.18 -11.36
CA ASN A 62 9.92 11.53 -11.44
C ASN A 62 9.66 12.91 -10.83
N CYS A 63 10.27 13.22 -9.68
CA CYS A 63 10.15 14.54 -9.05
C CYS A 63 10.70 15.66 -9.93
N LYS A 64 11.82 15.44 -10.62
CA LYS A 64 12.41 16.40 -11.55
C LYS A 64 11.48 16.65 -12.74
N LYS A 65 10.99 15.57 -13.36
CA LYS A 65 10.05 15.64 -14.50
C LYS A 65 8.75 16.35 -14.12
N ALA A 66 8.23 16.10 -12.91
CA ALA A 66 7.05 16.78 -12.39
C ALA A 66 7.26 18.29 -12.27
N LEU A 67 8.38 18.71 -11.68
CA LEU A 67 8.72 20.13 -11.55
C LEU A 67 8.92 20.81 -12.90
N GLU A 68 9.56 20.14 -13.85
CA GLU A 68 9.74 20.66 -15.22
C GLU A 68 8.40 20.83 -15.94
N THR A 69 7.48 19.87 -15.78
CA THR A 69 6.16 19.89 -16.42
C THR A 69 5.23 20.93 -15.79
N CYS A 70 5.34 21.16 -14.48
CA CYS A 70 4.49 22.08 -13.71
C CYS A 70 5.13 23.46 -13.48
N GLY A 71 6.22 23.79 -14.20
CA GLY A 71 6.88 25.10 -14.09
C GLY A 71 7.41 25.44 -12.68
N GLY A 72 7.73 24.42 -11.87
CA GLY A 72 8.23 24.60 -10.51
C GLY A 72 7.15 24.78 -9.42
N ASP A 73 5.86 24.68 -9.74
CA ASP A 73 4.79 24.68 -8.73
C ASP A 73 4.76 23.33 -7.98
N LEU A 74 5.01 23.38 -6.66
CA LEU A 74 5.03 22.19 -5.81
C LEU A 74 3.67 21.50 -5.71
N ARG A 75 2.56 22.23 -5.62
CA ARG A 75 1.23 21.62 -5.46
C ARG A 75 0.79 20.93 -6.75
N GLN A 76 1.02 21.58 -7.89
CA GLN A 76 0.74 20.97 -9.18
C GLN A 76 1.66 19.78 -9.45
N ALA A 77 2.95 19.88 -9.10
CA ALA A 77 3.88 18.76 -9.24
C ALA A 77 3.49 17.56 -8.37
N GLU A 78 2.97 17.77 -7.17
CA GLU A 78 2.42 16.70 -6.32
C GLU A 78 1.22 16.00 -6.97
N SER A 79 0.24 16.77 -7.48
CA SER A 79 -0.92 16.19 -8.18
C SER A 79 -0.47 15.40 -9.41
N TRP A 80 0.43 15.99 -10.20
CA TRP A 80 0.98 15.36 -11.39
C TRP A 80 1.69 14.05 -11.06
N LEU A 81 2.49 14.02 -9.98
CA LEU A 81 3.15 12.79 -9.52
C LEU A 81 2.15 11.69 -9.15
N HIS A 82 1.09 12.03 -8.43
CA HIS A 82 0.04 11.07 -8.08
C HIS A 82 -0.67 10.51 -9.32
N GLU A 83 -1.05 11.37 -10.26
CA GLU A 83 -1.69 10.97 -11.52
C GLU A 83 -0.78 10.08 -12.36
N GLN A 84 0.51 10.43 -12.47
CA GLN A 84 1.48 9.60 -13.19
C GLN A 84 1.72 8.27 -12.49
N ALA A 85 1.85 8.25 -11.15
CA ALA A 85 2.04 7.02 -10.39
C ALA A 85 0.87 6.05 -10.61
N GLN A 86 -0.36 6.56 -10.65
CA GLN A 86 -1.53 5.75 -10.98
C GLN A 86 -1.42 5.13 -12.37
N LYS A 87 -1.11 5.96 -13.38
CA LYS A 87 -0.98 5.51 -14.77
C LYS A 87 0.15 4.49 -14.96
N GLU A 88 1.31 4.74 -14.37
CA GLU A 88 2.46 3.84 -14.40
C GLU A 88 2.18 2.52 -13.66
N GLY A 89 1.50 2.59 -12.52
CA GLY A 89 1.06 1.44 -11.74
C GLY A 89 0.16 0.52 -12.57
N TRP A 90 -0.85 1.09 -13.25
CA TRP A 90 -1.70 0.35 -14.18
C TRP A 90 -0.92 -0.30 -15.32
N GLY A 91 0.01 0.45 -15.93
CA GLY A 91 0.87 -0.07 -16.99
C GLY A 91 1.77 -1.22 -16.55
N LYS A 92 2.38 -1.13 -15.37
CA LYS A 92 3.20 -2.20 -14.78
C LYS A 92 2.34 -3.40 -14.39
N ALA A 93 1.21 -3.19 -13.74
CA ALA A 93 0.28 -4.25 -13.37
C ALA A 93 -0.20 -5.05 -14.59
N ALA A 94 -0.48 -4.39 -15.72
CA ALA A 94 -0.82 -5.05 -16.97
C ALA A 94 0.33 -5.90 -17.53
N LYS A 95 1.58 -5.41 -17.46
CA LYS A 95 2.77 -6.15 -17.95
C LYS A 95 3.12 -7.36 -17.09
N LEU A 96 2.88 -7.27 -15.80
CA LEU A 96 3.16 -8.33 -14.83
C LEU A 96 2.00 -9.33 -14.73
N HIS A 97 0.87 -9.01 -15.36
CA HIS A 97 -0.28 -9.88 -15.41
C HIS A 97 0.08 -11.25 -15.98
N GLY A 98 -0.45 -12.31 -15.36
CA GLY A 98 -0.21 -13.70 -15.79
C GLY A 98 1.07 -14.32 -15.23
N ARG A 99 1.94 -13.54 -14.57
CA ARG A 99 3.06 -14.10 -13.80
C ARG A 99 2.55 -14.90 -12.61
N LYS A 100 3.37 -15.86 -12.18
CA LYS A 100 3.05 -16.78 -11.10
C LYS A 100 3.38 -16.14 -9.74
N THR A 101 2.37 -15.91 -8.92
CA THR A 101 2.51 -15.38 -7.56
C THR A 101 2.10 -16.45 -6.56
N LYS A 102 3.09 -17.17 -6.00
CA LYS A 102 2.88 -18.23 -5.00
C LYS A 102 3.24 -17.81 -3.58
N GLU A 103 4.01 -16.74 -3.45
CA GLU A 103 4.33 -16.14 -2.15
C GLU A 103 3.25 -15.12 -1.77
N GLY A 104 3.30 -14.61 -0.55
CA GLY A 104 2.32 -13.62 -0.09
C GLY A 104 2.17 -13.59 1.42
N LEU A 105 1.08 -12.96 1.86
CA LEU A 105 0.69 -12.91 3.26
C LEU A 105 -0.81 -13.19 3.42
N ILE A 106 -1.15 -13.76 4.58
CA ILE A 106 -2.52 -13.84 5.06
C ILE A 106 -2.72 -12.72 6.10
N GLY A 107 -3.68 -11.83 5.86
CA GLY A 107 -4.13 -10.83 6.81
C GLY A 107 -5.35 -11.32 7.57
N LEU A 108 -5.33 -11.17 8.90
CA LEU A 108 -6.46 -11.40 9.78
C LEU A 108 -6.81 -10.09 10.47
N LEU A 109 -8.05 -9.63 10.35
CA LEU A 109 -8.54 -8.45 11.05
C LEU A 109 -9.85 -8.80 11.76
N GLN A 110 -9.91 -8.48 13.04
CA GLN A 110 -11.10 -8.65 13.86
C GLN A 110 -11.54 -7.30 14.43
N GLU A 111 -12.81 -6.96 14.23
CA GLU A 111 -13.45 -5.76 14.79
C GLU A 111 -14.78 -6.17 15.43
N GLY A 112 -14.84 -6.08 16.77
CA GLY A 112 -15.98 -6.57 17.55
C GLY A 112 -16.27 -8.05 17.25
N ASN A 113 -17.48 -8.33 16.77
CA ASN A 113 -17.96 -9.68 16.43
C ASN A 113 -17.73 -10.04 14.95
N SER A 114 -17.06 -9.18 14.18
CA SER A 114 -16.76 -9.40 12.77
C SER A 114 -15.28 -9.75 12.61
N THR A 115 -14.98 -10.74 11.78
CA THR A 115 -13.61 -11.15 11.47
C THR A 115 -13.48 -11.34 9.97
N VAL A 116 -12.41 -10.83 9.38
CA VAL A 116 -12.08 -11.01 7.97
C VAL A 116 -10.71 -11.65 7.86
N LEU A 117 -10.58 -12.55 6.89
CA LEU A 117 -9.33 -13.16 6.48
C LEU A 117 -9.10 -12.82 5.00
N VAL A 118 -7.93 -12.29 4.68
CA VAL A 118 -7.55 -11.92 3.31
C VAL A 118 -6.23 -12.58 2.93
N GLU A 119 -6.12 -13.10 1.71
CA GLU A 119 -4.86 -13.59 1.15
C GLU A 119 -4.38 -12.61 0.08
N VAL A 120 -3.15 -12.13 0.17
CA VAL A 120 -2.57 -11.26 -0.87
C VAL A 120 -1.27 -11.88 -1.35
N ASN A 121 -1.23 -12.25 -2.63
CA ASN A 121 -0.08 -12.95 -3.20
C ASN A 121 0.91 -11.98 -3.89
N CYS A 122 2.19 -12.36 -3.89
CA CYS A 122 3.28 -11.69 -4.59
C CYS A 122 4.23 -12.70 -5.25
N GLU A 123 5.19 -12.21 -6.06
CA GLU A 123 6.13 -13.07 -6.79
C GLU A 123 7.17 -13.73 -5.87
N THR A 124 7.68 -12.99 -4.87
CA THR A 124 8.77 -13.44 -3.98
C THR A 124 8.49 -13.09 -2.52
N ASP A 125 9.12 -13.82 -1.61
CA ASP A 125 9.01 -13.61 -0.16
C ASP A 125 9.68 -12.31 0.32
N PHE A 126 10.69 -11.81 -0.41
CA PHE A 126 11.30 -10.50 -0.19
C PHE A 126 10.26 -9.37 -0.27
N VAL A 127 9.33 -9.47 -1.24
CA VAL A 127 8.23 -8.51 -1.36
C VAL A 127 7.26 -8.67 -0.19
N ALA A 128 6.90 -9.91 0.18
CA ALA A 128 6.00 -10.19 1.29
C ALA A 128 6.49 -9.59 2.62
N ARG A 129 7.81 -9.56 2.86
CA ARG A 129 8.42 -9.02 4.08
C ARG A 129 8.55 -7.50 4.10
N ASN A 130 8.28 -6.81 2.99
CA ASN A 130 8.37 -5.35 2.92
C ASN A 130 7.25 -4.68 3.73
N LEU A 131 7.58 -3.66 4.53
CA LEU A 131 6.60 -2.94 5.37
C LEU A 131 5.46 -2.36 4.54
N LYS A 132 5.73 -1.81 3.36
CA LYS A 132 4.66 -1.25 2.54
C LYS A 132 3.73 -2.37 2.02
N PHE A 133 4.25 -3.57 1.71
CA PHE A 133 3.40 -4.70 1.29
C PHE A 133 2.50 -5.16 2.44
N GLN A 134 3.03 -5.18 3.67
CA GLN A 134 2.22 -5.43 4.87
C GLN A 134 1.14 -4.36 5.07
N GLN A 135 1.45 -3.09 4.80
CA GLN A 135 0.45 -2.00 4.81
C GLN A 135 -0.63 -2.23 3.75
N LEU A 136 -0.28 -2.68 2.53
CA LEU A 136 -1.26 -3.04 1.51
C LEU A 136 -2.21 -4.14 2.01
N VAL A 137 -1.69 -5.21 2.61
CA VAL A 137 -2.50 -6.30 3.18
C VAL A 137 -3.46 -5.78 4.25
N GLN A 138 -2.98 -4.89 5.12
CA GLN A 138 -3.81 -4.24 6.13
C GLN A 138 -4.94 -3.42 5.49
N GLN A 139 -4.66 -2.65 4.45
CA GLN A 139 -5.69 -1.85 3.77
C GLN A 139 -6.72 -2.72 3.06
N VAL A 140 -6.31 -3.84 2.46
CA VAL A 140 -7.22 -4.84 1.88
C VAL A 140 -8.14 -5.42 2.96
N ALA A 141 -7.58 -5.78 4.12
CA ALA A 141 -8.38 -6.28 5.24
C ALA A 141 -9.38 -5.24 5.74
N LEU A 142 -8.98 -3.97 5.90
CA LEU A 142 -9.86 -2.88 6.31
C LEU A 142 -10.99 -2.64 5.30
N GLY A 143 -10.69 -2.58 3.99
CA GLY A 143 -11.71 -2.44 2.96
C GLY A 143 -12.71 -3.60 2.95
N THR A 144 -12.22 -4.82 3.17
CA THR A 144 -13.07 -6.02 3.30
C THR A 144 -13.96 -5.93 4.54
N MET A 145 -13.42 -5.51 5.68
CA MET A 145 -14.17 -5.35 6.92
C MET A 145 -15.30 -4.33 6.76
N LEU A 146 -15.02 -3.17 6.16
CA LEU A 146 -16.02 -2.13 5.89
C LEU A 146 -17.14 -2.66 5.00
N HIS A 147 -16.80 -3.42 3.96
CA HIS A 147 -17.79 -4.06 3.10
C HIS A 147 -18.66 -5.07 3.88
N CYS A 148 -18.04 -5.96 4.65
CA CYS A 148 -18.77 -6.96 5.45
C CYS A 148 -19.67 -6.32 6.51
N GLN A 149 -19.25 -5.22 7.13
CA GLN A 149 -20.06 -4.48 8.09
C GLN A 149 -21.29 -3.82 7.43
N SER A 150 -21.19 -3.41 6.16
CA SER A 150 -22.31 -2.86 5.39
C SER A 150 -23.40 -3.90 5.05
N LEU A 151 -23.02 -5.18 4.99
CA LEU A 151 -23.91 -6.31 4.70
C LEU A 151 -24.60 -6.86 5.96
N LYS A 152 -24.42 -6.22 7.13
CA LYS A 152 -25.06 -6.63 8.37
C LYS A 152 -26.56 -6.41 8.30
N ASP A 153 -27.25 -7.39 7.75
CA ASP A 153 -28.67 -7.59 7.99
C ASP A 153 -28.95 -9.06 8.34
N GLN A 154 -29.81 -9.22 9.34
CA GLN A 154 -30.40 -10.44 9.90
C GLN A 154 -29.68 -11.21 11.03
N LEU A 155 -30.44 -11.36 12.12
CA LEU A 155 -30.18 -12.20 13.30
C LEU A 155 -30.18 -13.68 12.91
N SER A 156 -29.00 -14.27 12.81
CA SER A 156 -28.79 -15.71 12.94
C SER A 156 -27.47 -15.98 13.66
N THR A 157 -27.29 -17.21 14.15
CA THR A 157 -26.19 -17.63 15.03
C THR A 157 -24.78 -17.19 14.56
N TYR A 158 -24.51 -17.18 13.25
CA TYR A 158 -23.33 -16.56 12.64
C TYR A 158 -23.53 -16.43 11.13
N SER A 159 -22.96 -15.40 10.51
CA SER A 159 -22.95 -15.23 9.06
C SER A 159 -21.54 -15.43 8.51
N LYS A 160 -21.40 -16.23 7.46
CA LYS A 160 -20.14 -16.46 6.74
C LYS A 160 -20.33 -16.10 5.26
N GLY A 161 -19.48 -15.23 4.75
CA GLY A 161 -19.39 -14.90 3.33
C GLY A 161 -18.00 -15.17 2.78
N PHE A 162 -17.90 -15.28 1.46
CA PHE A 162 -16.65 -15.32 0.72
C PHE A 162 -16.71 -14.30 -0.40
N LEU A 163 -15.59 -13.63 -0.65
CA LEU A 163 -15.43 -12.76 -1.80
C LEU A 163 -14.45 -13.42 -2.76
N ASN A 164 -14.80 -13.44 -4.04
CA ASN A 164 -13.88 -13.84 -5.10
C ASN A 164 -12.94 -12.68 -5.47
N SER A 165 -11.92 -12.96 -6.27
CA SER A 165 -10.93 -11.94 -6.66
C SER A 165 -11.53 -10.74 -7.39
N SER A 166 -12.62 -10.92 -8.14
CA SER A 166 -13.28 -9.84 -8.88
C SER A 166 -14.06 -8.94 -7.92
N GLU A 167 -14.85 -9.54 -7.03
CA GLU A 167 -15.61 -8.84 -6.00
C GLU A 167 -14.68 -8.04 -5.08
N LEU A 168 -13.56 -8.64 -4.65
CA LEU A 168 -12.59 -7.97 -3.79
C LEU A 168 -11.92 -6.79 -4.50
N SER A 169 -11.67 -6.91 -5.81
CA SER A 169 -10.97 -5.87 -6.56
C SER A 169 -11.81 -4.60 -6.75
N GLU A 170 -13.14 -4.73 -6.80
CA GLU A 170 -14.08 -3.62 -6.96
C GLU A 170 -14.49 -2.99 -5.62
N LEU A 171 -14.04 -3.54 -4.49
CA LEU A 171 -14.35 -2.98 -3.18
C LEU A 171 -13.77 -1.57 -3.01
N PRO A 172 -14.48 -0.69 -2.29
CA PRO A 172 -13.99 0.65 -1.99
C PRO A 172 -12.76 0.58 -1.09
N PHE A 173 -11.79 1.44 -1.36
CA PHE A 173 -10.60 1.54 -0.54
C PHE A 173 -10.76 2.56 0.59
N GLY A 174 -10.56 2.08 1.82
CA GLY A 174 -10.44 2.90 3.03
C GLY A 174 -11.71 3.69 3.43
N PRO A 175 -11.64 4.46 4.53
CA PRO A 175 -12.76 5.25 5.03
C PRO A 175 -13.12 6.44 4.13
N GLU A 176 -12.16 6.97 3.36
CA GLU A 176 -12.39 8.11 2.45
C GLU A 176 -12.99 7.72 1.08
N ARG A 177 -13.21 6.42 0.83
CA ARG A 177 -13.84 5.86 -0.41
C ARG A 177 -13.29 6.44 -1.73
N LYS A 178 -12.02 6.82 -1.80
CA LYS A 178 -11.39 7.27 -3.05
C LYS A 178 -10.68 6.11 -3.73
N GLY A 179 -11.27 5.67 -4.85
CA GLY A 179 -10.73 4.60 -5.69
C GLY A 179 -11.14 3.19 -5.23
N SER A 180 -10.92 2.24 -6.12
CA SER A 180 -11.12 0.82 -5.88
C SER A 180 -9.87 0.18 -5.26
N LEU A 181 -10.03 -0.98 -4.63
CA LEU A 181 -8.91 -1.80 -4.16
C LEU A 181 -7.95 -2.18 -5.31
N LYS A 182 -8.48 -2.33 -6.52
CA LYS A 182 -7.69 -2.54 -7.74
C LYS A 182 -6.79 -1.37 -8.10
N ASP A 183 -7.27 -0.12 -7.95
CA ASP A 183 -6.45 1.08 -8.18
C ASP A 183 -5.25 1.12 -7.24
N GLN A 184 -5.47 0.73 -5.98
CA GLN A 184 -4.45 0.73 -4.94
C GLN A 184 -3.46 -0.42 -5.10
N LEU A 185 -3.94 -1.58 -5.55
CA LEU A 185 -3.06 -2.67 -5.95
C LEU A 185 -2.18 -2.26 -7.13
N ALA A 186 -2.72 -1.53 -8.12
CA ALA A 186 -1.96 -1.03 -9.25
C ALA A 186 -0.88 -0.02 -8.81
N LEU A 187 -1.22 0.92 -7.91
CA LEU A 187 -0.26 1.84 -7.30
C LEU A 187 0.85 1.10 -6.57
N ALA A 188 0.48 0.15 -5.71
CA ALA A 188 1.40 -0.73 -5.00
C ALA A 188 2.39 -1.38 -5.98
N ILE A 189 1.91 -2.10 -6.99
CA ILE A 189 2.75 -2.73 -8.02
C ILE A 189 3.72 -1.73 -8.68
N GLY A 190 3.29 -0.47 -8.83
CA GLY A 190 4.12 0.60 -9.36
C GLY A 190 5.33 0.98 -8.51
N GLU A 191 5.22 0.85 -7.18
CA GLU A 191 6.24 1.24 -6.20
C GLU A 191 7.22 0.13 -5.82
N TYR A 192 6.82 -1.15 -5.90
CA TYR A 192 7.64 -2.29 -5.45
C TYR A 192 8.63 -2.84 -6.48
N LEU A 193 8.51 -2.43 -7.75
CA LEU A 193 9.28 -2.92 -8.89
C LEU A 193 9.91 -1.76 -9.66
#